data_AF-A0A1B4V044-F1
#
_entry.id   AF-A0A1B4V044-F1
#
_cell.length_a   1.000
_cell.length_b   1.000
_cell.length_c   1.000
_cell.angle_alpha   90.00
_cell.angle_beta   90.00
_cell.angle_gamma   90.00
#
_symmetry.space_group_name_H-M   'P 1'
#
loop_
_entity.id
_entity.type
_entity.pdbx_description
1 polymer ?
#
loop_
_entity_poly.entity_id
_entity_poly.type
_entity_poly.pdbx_seq_one_letter_code
_entity_poly.pdbx_strand_id
1 'polypeptide(L)'
;MPRTRLDPVLLEKLATKTKKSPQYIREQISRRAARLSIASEAAMVLWAREFGIGTAAFQRRLDPHIQQQIGAARFVKLSNDAIPRRTEAKVPRDPRGPSPLRASIDFLLSDEELKRRCADLLTARKSFDRVFREATVVLDNRLKRLAQIKGKMNPADLVARVLHPDRALLVVSEHRDEQQGFFELVKGLMAAFRNPAHHSLNDQSTREEALRFCGFIDSLLSILGRARLNLPPS
;
A
#
# COMPACT_ATOMS: atom_id res chain seq x y z
N MET A 1 15.86 -15.06 -29.04
CA MET A 1 15.89 -14.02 -28.00
C MET A 1 17.30 -13.94 -27.43
N PRO A 2 17.98 -12.79 -27.50
CA PRO A 2 19.35 -12.70 -27.02
C PRO A 2 19.33 -12.77 -25.49
N ARG A 3 20.04 -13.76 -24.92
CA ARG A 3 20.26 -13.87 -23.48
C ARG A 3 21.02 -12.62 -23.04
N THR A 4 20.36 -11.70 -22.35
CA THR A 4 21.02 -10.56 -21.70
C THR A 4 22.03 -11.13 -20.70
N ARG A 5 23.32 -10.99 -21.04
CA ARG A 5 24.43 -11.51 -20.24
C ARG A 5 24.99 -10.35 -19.42
N LEU A 6 25.17 -10.59 -18.13
CA LEU A 6 25.92 -9.68 -17.26
C LEU A 6 27.28 -9.37 -17.89
N ASP A 7 27.66 -8.09 -17.88
CA ASP A 7 28.91 -7.62 -18.46
C ASP A 7 30.12 -8.21 -17.72
N PRO A 8 31.00 -8.93 -18.43
CA PRO A 8 32.10 -9.64 -17.80
C PRO A 8 33.13 -8.69 -17.20
N VAL A 9 33.34 -7.51 -17.80
CA VAL A 9 34.33 -6.53 -17.33
C VAL A 9 33.87 -5.89 -16.03
N LEU A 10 32.60 -5.52 -15.94
CA LEU A 10 32.04 -4.94 -14.71
C LEU A 10 31.93 -5.98 -13.58
N LEU A 11 31.62 -7.22 -13.93
CA LEU A 11 31.60 -8.35 -13.00
C LEU A 11 32.98 -8.62 -12.40
N GLU A 12 34.03 -8.64 -13.23
CA GLU A 12 35.42 -8.83 -12.76
C GLU A 12 35.85 -7.68 -11.84
N LYS A 13 35.56 -6.42 -12.21
CA LYS A 13 35.86 -5.27 -11.35
C LYS A 13 35.18 -5.38 -9.98
N LEU A 14 33.94 -5.86 -9.94
CA LEU A 14 33.22 -6.13 -8.69
C LEU A 14 33.87 -7.27 -7.90
N ALA A 15 34.26 -8.36 -8.56
CA ALA A 15 34.94 -9.50 -7.92
C ALA A 15 36.27 -9.08 -7.29
N THR A 16 37.10 -8.33 -8.01
CA THR A 16 38.37 -7.79 -7.49
C THR A 16 38.15 -6.85 -6.31
N LYS A 17 37.21 -5.91 -6.42
CA LYS A 17 36.95 -4.90 -5.39
C LYS A 17 36.37 -5.50 -4.10
N THR A 18 35.62 -6.60 -4.21
CA THR A 18 35.02 -7.31 -3.07
C THR A 18 35.87 -8.47 -2.55
N LYS A 19 36.95 -8.84 -3.25
CA LYS A 19 37.76 -10.04 -2.99
C LYS A 19 36.92 -11.33 -2.93
N LYS A 20 35.96 -11.46 -3.85
CA LYS A 20 35.06 -12.63 -3.96
C LYS A 20 35.12 -13.23 -5.36
N SER A 21 34.68 -14.49 -5.49
CA SER A 21 34.65 -15.15 -6.81
C SER A 21 33.60 -14.51 -7.74
N PRO A 22 33.83 -14.49 -9.06
CA PRO A 22 32.83 -14.01 -10.02
C PRO A 22 31.49 -14.74 -9.92
N GLN A 23 31.51 -16.03 -9.56
CA GLN A 23 30.31 -16.84 -9.33
C GLN A 23 29.48 -16.30 -8.15
N TYR A 24 30.14 -16.00 -7.02
CA TYR A 24 29.48 -15.39 -5.87
C TYR A 24 28.84 -14.04 -6.24
N ILE A 25 29.55 -13.22 -7.01
CA ILE A 25 29.04 -11.92 -7.47
C ILE A 25 27.80 -12.07 -8.34
N ARG A 26 27.77 -13.04 -9.28
CA ARG A 26 26.56 -13.31 -10.09
C ARG A 26 25.36 -13.69 -9.23
N GLU A 27 25.56 -14.56 -8.26
CA GLU A 27 24.50 -14.99 -7.35
C GLU A 27 23.97 -13.81 -6.52
N GLN A 28 24.86 -12.98 -5.99
CA GLN A 28 24.47 -11.78 -5.24
C GLN A 28 23.76 -10.75 -6.12
N ILE A 29 24.17 -10.58 -7.37
CA ILE A 29 23.47 -9.71 -8.34
C ILE A 29 22.05 -10.23 -8.55
N SER A 30 21.87 -11.53 -8.79
CA SER A 30 20.54 -12.14 -8.98
C SER A 30 19.64 -11.93 -7.75
N ARG A 31 20.16 -12.20 -6.54
CA ARG A 31 19.42 -11.96 -5.28
C ARG A 31 19.05 -10.49 -5.09
N ARG A 32 19.95 -9.56 -5.44
CA ARG A 32 19.70 -8.11 -5.37
C ARG A 32 18.66 -7.67 -6.40
N ALA A 33 18.73 -8.20 -7.62
CA ALA A 33 17.76 -7.93 -8.68
C ALA A 33 16.35 -8.37 -8.28
N ALA A 34 16.22 -9.59 -7.75
CA ALA A 34 14.95 -10.12 -7.24
C ALA A 34 14.38 -9.27 -6.10
N ARG A 35 15.22 -8.85 -5.14
CA ARG A 35 14.78 -8.02 -4.01
C ARG A 35 14.29 -6.64 -4.45
N LEU A 36 14.94 -6.06 -5.45
CA LEU A 36 14.65 -4.72 -5.94
C LEU A 36 13.62 -4.72 -7.08
N SER A 37 13.15 -5.90 -7.52
CA SER A 37 12.26 -6.06 -8.68
C SER A 37 12.78 -5.35 -9.93
N ILE A 38 14.09 -5.46 -10.21
CA ILE A 38 14.77 -4.87 -11.37
C ILE A 38 15.56 -5.93 -12.15
N ALA A 39 16.00 -5.57 -13.35
CA ALA A 39 16.89 -6.40 -14.16
C ALA A 39 18.26 -6.61 -13.47
N SER A 40 18.88 -7.76 -13.75
CA SER A 40 20.17 -8.13 -13.14
C SER A 40 21.30 -7.18 -13.52
N GLU A 41 21.25 -6.63 -14.74
CA GLU A 41 22.14 -5.61 -15.25
C GLU A 41 22.00 -4.31 -14.46
N ALA A 42 20.77 -3.86 -14.19
CA ALA A 42 20.51 -2.69 -13.37
C ALA A 42 21.03 -2.89 -11.93
N ALA A 43 20.78 -4.06 -11.34
CA ALA A 43 21.30 -4.41 -10.02
C ALA A 43 22.84 -4.42 -9.97
N MET A 44 23.50 -4.91 -11.01
CA MET A 44 24.96 -4.90 -11.15
C MET A 44 25.51 -3.47 -11.22
N VAL A 45 24.86 -2.57 -11.97
CA VAL A 45 25.26 -1.15 -12.05
C VAL A 45 25.16 -0.45 -10.71
N LEU A 46 24.03 -0.65 -10.02
CA LEU A 46 23.81 -0.06 -8.70
C LEU A 46 24.85 -0.56 -7.70
N TRP A 47 25.16 -1.85 -7.74
CA TRP A 47 26.15 -2.42 -6.84
C TRP A 47 27.59 -1.99 -7.15
N ALA A 48 27.96 -1.91 -8.43
CA ALA A 48 29.27 -1.39 -8.82
C ALA A 48 29.48 0.06 -8.37
N ARG A 49 28.44 0.88 -8.42
CA ARG A 49 28.48 2.26 -7.89
C ARG A 49 28.70 2.33 -6.39
N GLU A 50 28.11 1.43 -5.61
CA GLU A 50 28.34 1.36 -4.14
C GLU A 50 29.81 1.18 -3.79
N PHE A 51 30.60 0.55 -4.68
CA PHE A 51 32.03 0.37 -4.52
C PHE A 51 32.88 1.43 -5.23
N GLY A 52 32.27 2.53 -5.68
CA GLY A 52 32.96 3.61 -6.37
C GLY A 52 33.48 3.22 -7.76
N ILE A 53 32.96 2.15 -8.36
CA ILE A 53 33.34 1.76 -9.72
C ILE A 53 32.58 2.65 -10.71
N GLY A 54 33.29 3.29 -11.64
CA GLY A 54 32.68 4.10 -12.68
C GLY A 54 31.82 3.27 -13.63
N THR A 55 30.51 3.54 -13.67
CA THR A 55 29.53 2.78 -14.46
C THR A 55 28.90 3.55 -15.62
N ALA A 56 29.29 4.80 -15.88
CA ALA A 56 28.64 5.67 -16.87
C ALA A 56 28.68 5.09 -18.30
N ALA A 57 29.85 4.59 -18.73
CA ALA A 57 30.00 3.97 -20.04
C ALA A 57 29.17 2.68 -20.18
N PHE A 58 29.02 1.93 -19.08
CA PHE A 58 28.24 0.70 -19.07
C PHE A 58 26.73 1.00 -19.09
N GLN A 59 26.26 1.97 -18.30
CA GLN A 59 24.85 2.36 -18.27
C GLN A 59 24.34 2.80 -19.66
N ARG A 60 25.15 3.53 -20.43
CA ARG A 60 24.78 3.99 -21.78
C ARG A 60 24.60 2.85 -22.80
N ARG A 61 25.19 1.68 -22.54
CA ARG A 61 25.08 0.49 -23.39
C ARG A 61 23.90 -0.41 -23.05
N LEU A 62 23.21 -0.15 -21.94
CA LEU A 62 22.04 -0.91 -21.52
C LEU A 62 20.80 -0.46 -22.31
N ASP A 63 19.83 -1.35 -22.44
CA ASP A 63 18.54 -1.00 -23.05
C ASP A 63 17.85 0.15 -22.30
N PRO A 64 17.11 1.03 -22.99
CA PRO A 64 16.47 2.20 -22.37
C PRO A 64 15.60 1.86 -21.15
N HIS A 65 14.87 0.74 -21.19
CA HIS A 65 14.03 0.30 -20.07
C HIS A 65 14.85 -0.11 -18.82
N ILE A 66 16.06 -0.66 -19.00
CA ILE A 66 16.98 -1.00 -17.91
C ILE A 66 17.64 0.27 -17.35
N GLN A 67 17.93 1.26 -18.21
CA GLN A 67 18.45 2.55 -17.78
C GLN A 67 17.46 3.29 -16.85
N GLN A 68 16.16 3.22 -17.16
CA GLN A 68 15.10 3.80 -16.35
C GLN A 68 15.01 3.15 -14.96
N GLN A 69 15.17 1.82 -14.86
CA GLN A 69 15.20 1.11 -13.57
C GLN A 69 16.35 1.57 -12.66
N ILE A 70 17.52 1.87 -13.24
CA ILE A 70 18.66 2.44 -12.48
C ILE A 70 18.32 3.83 -11.94
N GLY A 71 17.59 4.65 -12.70
CA GLY A 71 17.10 5.95 -12.26
C GLY A 71 16.11 5.84 -11.10
N ALA A 72 15.07 5.02 -11.26
CA ALA A 72 14.03 4.83 -10.25
C ALA A 72 14.59 4.27 -8.91
N ALA A 73 15.52 3.33 -8.97
CA ALA A 73 16.14 2.74 -7.78
C ALA A 73 17.01 3.74 -6.99
N ARG A 74 17.50 4.83 -7.60
CA ARG A 74 18.25 5.89 -6.88
C ARG A 74 17.34 6.69 -5.95
N PHE A 75 16.10 6.96 -6.36
CA PHE A 75 15.15 7.72 -5.55
C PHE A 75 14.75 6.98 -4.27
N VAL A 76 14.67 5.64 -4.32
CA VAL A 76 14.37 4.81 -3.14
C VAL A 76 15.51 4.81 -2.11
N LYS A 77 16.77 4.94 -2.56
CA LYS A 77 17.94 4.89 -1.66
C LYS A 77 18.24 6.24 -0.99
N LEU A 78 18.04 7.36 -1.69
CA LEU A 78 18.22 8.71 -1.14
C LEU A 78 17.25 9.02 0.02
N SER A 79 16.06 8.43 0.02
CA SER A 79 15.11 8.54 1.13
C SER A 79 15.56 7.82 2.41
N ASN A 80 16.50 6.86 2.30
CA ASN A 80 17.01 6.07 3.42
C ASN A 80 18.37 6.54 3.97
N ASP A 81 19.14 7.31 3.20
CA ASP A 81 20.50 7.73 3.57
C ASP A 81 20.55 9.02 4.45
N ALA A 82 19.41 9.63 4.78
CA ALA A 82 19.32 10.87 5.57
C ALA A 82 19.40 10.69 7.12
N ILE A 83 19.89 9.55 7.62
CA ILE A 83 20.07 9.31 9.06
C ILE A 83 21.56 9.04 9.33
N PRO A 84 22.27 9.85 10.15
CA PRO A 84 23.67 9.60 10.44
C PRO A 84 23.84 8.33 11.27
N ARG A 85 24.69 7.41 10.79
CA ARG A 85 25.10 6.20 11.51
C ARG A 85 25.96 6.57 12.73
N ARG A 86 25.37 6.47 13.92
CA ARG A 86 26.09 6.49 15.20
C ARG A 86 26.65 5.10 15.47
N THR A 87 27.93 5.04 15.83
CA THR A 87 28.70 3.84 16.17
C THR A 87 28.01 2.98 17.24
N GLU A 88 27.88 1.70 16.94
CA GLU A 88 27.16 0.70 17.73
C GLU A 88 27.88 0.40 19.06
N ALA A 89 27.38 0.99 20.15
CA ALA A 89 27.43 0.32 21.44
C ALA A 89 26.30 -0.71 21.47
N LYS A 90 26.60 -1.97 21.86
CA LYS A 90 25.61 -3.03 22.10
C LYS A 90 24.68 -2.61 23.24
N VAL A 91 23.63 -1.85 22.92
CA VAL A 91 22.47 -1.68 23.79
C VAL A 91 21.58 -2.91 23.56
N PRO A 92 21.11 -3.60 24.61
CA PRO A 92 20.12 -4.66 24.44
C PRO A 92 18.87 -4.05 23.80
N ARG A 93 18.58 -4.43 22.55
CA ARG A 93 17.34 -4.03 21.89
C ARG A 93 16.18 -4.70 22.61
N ASP A 94 15.42 -3.93 23.36
CA ASP A 94 14.02 -4.25 23.63
C ASP A 94 13.32 -4.42 22.26
N PRO A 95 12.69 -5.57 21.95
CA PRO A 95 12.06 -5.82 20.65
C PRO A 95 10.82 -4.94 20.38
N ARG A 96 10.45 -4.03 21.29
CA ARG A 96 9.15 -3.35 21.34
C ARG A 96 9.13 -1.94 20.75
N GLY A 97 9.99 -1.63 19.77
CA GLY A 97 9.72 -0.49 18.90
C GLY A 97 8.50 -0.80 18.00
N PRO A 98 7.56 0.14 17.76
CA PRO A 98 6.46 -0.13 16.84
C PRO A 98 7.05 -0.51 15.48
N SER A 99 6.66 -1.69 14.98
CA SER A 99 6.99 -2.10 13.60
C SER A 99 6.69 -0.93 12.66
N PRO A 100 7.56 -0.61 11.68
CA PRO A 100 7.29 0.47 10.73
C PRO A 100 5.90 0.36 10.08
N LEU A 101 5.43 -0.88 9.85
CA LEU A 101 4.07 -1.13 9.38
C LEU A 101 3.00 -0.73 10.40
N ARG A 102 3.20 -1.00 11.70
CA ARG A 102 2.29 -0.61 12.78
C ARG A 102 2.22 0.93 12.86
N ALA A 103 3.37 1.59 12.80
CA ALA A 103 3.43 3.05 12.77
C ALA A 103 2.70 3.64 11.55
N SER A 104 2.83 3.04 10.36
CA SER A 104 2.06 3.46 9.19
C SER A 104 0.55 3.26 9.35
N ILE A 105 0.12 2.15 9.97
CA ILE A 105 -1.30 1.91 10.28
C ILE A 105 -1.81 2.95 11.27
N ASP A 106 -1.04 3.24 12.32
CA ASP A 106 -1.38 4.24 13.33
C ASP A 106 -1.48 5.65 12.76
N PHE A 107 -0.62 5.97 11.79
CA PHE A 107 -0.64 7.26 11.10
C PHE A 107 -1.79 7.38 10.08
N LEU A 108 -2.07 6.31 9.32
CA LEU A 108 -3.04 6.35 8.23
C LEU A 108 -4.50 6.21 8.70
N LEU A 109 -4.74 5.43 9.76
CA LEU A 109 -6.11 5.11 10.21
C LEU A 109 -6.43 5.88 11.49
N SER A 110 -7.29 6.90 11.36
CA SER A 110 -7.74 7.73 12.47
C SER A 110 -9.05 7.21 13.10
N ASP A 111 -9.86 6.45 12.37
CA ASP A 111 -11.05 5.79 12.91
C ASP A 111 -10.66 4.58 13.77
N GLU A 112 -10.82 4.71 15.08
CA GLU A 112 -10.45 3.68 16.06
C GLU A 112 -11.17 2.34 15.85
N GLU A 113 -12.41 2.34 15.34
CA GLU A 113 -13.13 1.09 15.09
C GLU A 113 -12.56 0.36 13.87
N LEU A 114 -12.33 1.09 12.77
CA LEU A 114 -11.68 0.57 11.58
C LEU A 114 -10.29 0.03 11.91
N LYS A 115 -9.49 0.84 12.61
CA LYS A 115 -8.14 0.48 13.05
C LYS A 115 -8.15 -0.80 13.90
N ARG A 116 -9.00 -0.87 14.92
CA ARG A 116 -9.13 -2.08 15.77
C ARG A 116 -9.52 -3.32 14.97
N ARG A 117 -10.39 -3.20 13.97
CA ARG A 117 -10.87 -4.34 13.15
C ARG A 117 -9.86 -4.79 12.10
N CYS A 118 -9.08 -3.86 11.54
CA CYS A 118 -8.21 -4.13 10.38
C CYS A 118 -6.72 -4.23 10.73
N ALA A 119 -6.25 -3.66 11.85
CA ALA A 119 -4.81 -3.61 12.15
C ALA A 119 -4.16 -5.00 12.22
N ASP A 120 -4.78 -5.95 12.91
CA ASP A 120 -4.21 -7.29 13.03
C ASP A 120 -4.20 -8.03 11.68
N LEU A 121 -5.24 -7.85 10.87
CA LEU A 121 -5.30 -8.38 9.50
C LEU A 121 -4.24 -7.76 8.58
N LEU A 122 -3.98 -6.46 8.71
CA LEU A 122 -2.92 -5.77 7.95
C LEU A 122 -1.52 -6.22 8.37
N THR A 123 -1.32 -6.53 9.65
CA THR A 123 -0.06 -7.10 10.16
C THR A 123 0.09 -8.60 9.92
N ALA A 124 -0.96 -9.28 9.47
CA ALA A 124 -0.90 -10.69 9.15
C ALA A 124 0.05 -10.97 7.97
N ARG A 125 0.43 -12.25 7.83
CA ARG A 125 1.32 -12.70 6.75
C ARG A 125 0.60 -12.87 5.41
N LYS A 126 -0.72 -13.13 5.42
CA LYS A 126 -1.54 -13.45 4.24
C LYS A 126 -3.04 -13.22 4.53
N SER A 127 -3.89 -13.46 3.54
CA SER A 127 -5.36 -13.33 3.61
C SER A 127 -5.82 -11.89 3.84
N PHE A 128 -5.30 -11.00 2.98
CA PHE A 128 -5.61 -9.56 3.02
C PHE A 128 -6.98 -9.24 2.43
N ASP A 129 -7.60 -10.17 1.70
CA ASP A 129 -9.00 -10.14 1.26
C ASP A 129 -9.97 -9.87 2.43
N ARG A 130 -9.67 -10.42 3.61
CA ARG A 130 -10.45 -10.19 4.84
C ARG A 130 -10.50 -8.72 5.25
N VAL A 131 -9.47 -7.95 4.93
CA VAL A 131 -9.42 -6.51 5.27
C VAL A 131 -10.55 -5.76 4.55
N PHE A 132 -10.79 -6.06 3.28
CA PHE A 132 -11.84 -5.42 2.48
C PHE A 132 -13.24 -5.70 3.05
N ARG A 133 -13.47 -6.96 3.46
CA ARG A 133 -14.71 -7.37 4.12
C ARG A 133 -14.92 -6.64 5.45
N GLU A 134 -13.91 -6.65 6.33
CA GLU A 134 -14.05 -5.99 7.64
C GLU A 134 -14.22 -4.47 7.51
N ALA A 135 -13.45 -3.82 6.63
CA ALA A 135 -13.54 -2.38 6.40
C ALA A 135 -14.92 -1.97 5.85
N THR A 136 -15.49 -2.72 4.90
CA THR A 136 -16.83 -2.45 4.38
C THR A 136 -17.93 -2.72 5.41
N VAL A 137 -17.74 -3.68 6.32
CA VAL A 137 -18.63 -3.90 7.48
C VAL A 137 -18.58 -2.73 8.46
N VAL A 138 -17.39 -2.17 8.73
CA VAL A 138 -17.26 -0.97 9.57
C VAL A 138 -18.01 0.21 8.96
N LEU A 139 -17.85 0.43 7.65
CA LEU A 139 -18.57 1.48 6.93
C LEU A 139 -20.10 1.31 7.02
N ASP A 140 -20.60 0.10 6.80
CA ASP A 140 -22.03 -0.24 6.93
C ASP A 140 -22.60 0.08 8.31
N ASN A 141 -21.90 -0.38 9.34
CA ASN A 141 -22.32 -0.17 10.72
C ASN A 141 -22.24 1.31 11.09
N ARG A 142 -21.27 2.06 10.55
CA ARG A 142 -21.20 3.51 10.72
C ARG A 142 -22.40 4.21 10.08
N LEU A 143 -22.74 3.88 8.83
CA LEU A 143 -23.91 4.44 8.15
C LEU A 143 -25.21 4.20 8.94
N LYS A 144 -25.42 2.96 9.44
CA LYS A 144 -26.59 2.63 10.28
C LYS A 144 -26.65 3.47 11.55
N ARG A 145 -25.52 3.60 12.27
CA ARG A 145 -25.46 4.36 13.52
C ARG A 145 -25.72 5.85 13.29
N LEU A 146 -25.07 6.44 12.30
CA LEU A 146 -25.24 7.85 11.96
C LEU A 146 -26.69 8.16 11.53
N ALA A 147 -27.29 7.27 10.72
CA ALA A 147 -28.67 7.42 10.25
C ALA A 147 -29.74 6.91 11.24
N GLN A 148 -29.33 6.47 12.44
CA GLN A 148 -30.21 5.91 13.47
C GLN A 148 -31.10 4.73 13.00
N ILE A 149 -30.63 3.95 12.02
CA ILE A 149 -31.36 2.80 11.48
C ILE A 149 -31.14 1.58 12.37
N LYS A 150 -32.25 1.00 12.85
CA LYS A 150 -32.26 -0.27 13.60
C LYS A 150 -32.62 -1.43 12.67
N GLY A 151 -32.08 -2.61 12.95
CA GLY A 151 -32.41 -3.85 12.25
C GLY A 151 -31.53 -4.19 11.06
N LYS A 152 -31.88 -5.27 10.36
CA LYS A 152 -31.16 -5.74 9.17
C LYS A 152 -31.66 -5.00 7.94
N MET A 153 -30.72 -4.62 7.08
CA MET A 153 -30.99 -4.02 5.78
C MET A 153 -29.92 -4.50 4.80
N ASN A 154 -30.31 -4.72 3.55
CA ASN A 154 -29.35 -4.99 2.49
C ASN A 154 -28.38 -3.78 2.38
N PRO A 155 -27.07 -4.00 2.21
CA PRO A 155 -26.10 -2.92 2.04
C PRO A 155 -26.46 -1.91 0.95
N ALA A 156 -27.00 -2.35 -0.19
CA ALA A 156 -27.39 -1.48 -1.29
C ALA A 156 -28.56 -0.57 -0.90
N ASP A 157 -29.58 -1.14 -0.26
CA ASP A 157 -30.76 -0.41 0.22
C ASP A 157 -30.39 0.57 1.33
N LEU A 158 -29.43 0.19 2.19
CA LEU A 158 -28.92 1.08 3.23
C LEU A 158 -28.31 2.33 2.61
N VAL A 159 -27.41 2.19 1.64
CA VAL A 159 -26.76 3.35 1.00
C VAL A 159 -27.80 4.23 0.30
N ALA A 160 -28.74 3.61 -0.43
CA ALA A 160 -29.83 4.34 -1.07
C ALA A 160 -30.72 5.09 -0.09
N ARG A 161 -31.01 4.52 1.08
CA ARG A 161 -31.79 5.20 2.11
C ARG A 161 -31.01 6.31 2.81
N VAL A 162 -29.72 6.10 3.04
CA VAL A 162 -28.91 6.99 3.87
C VAL A 162 -28.39 8.19 3.09
N LEU A 163 -27.94 8.00 1.84
CA LEU A 163 -27.19 9.02 1.09
C LEU A 163 -27.88 9.55 -0.17
N HIS A 164 -29.13 9.15 -0.47
CA HIS A 164 -29.82 9.58 -1.69
C HIS A 164 -29.71 11.09 -1.96
N PRO A 165 -29.47 11.55 -3.20
CA PRO A 165 -29.35 12.99 -3.51
C PRO A 165 -30.54 13.82 -3.00
N ASP A 166 -31.76 13.32 -3.20
CA ASP A 166 -32.99 14.09 -2.92
C ASP A 166 -33.69 13.72 -1.60
N ARG A 167 -33.32 12.62 -0.95
CA ARG A 167 -34.02 12.08 0.25
C ARG A 167 -33.06 11.46 1.27
N ALA A 168 -31.83 11.95 1.31
CA ALA A 168 -30.82 11.46 2.25
C ALA A 168 -31.27 11.65 3.70
N LEU A 169 -31.04 10.61 4.51
CA LEU A 169 -31.02 10.76 5.97
C LEU A 169 -29.72 11.43 6.43
N LEU A 170 -28.62 11.26 5.70
CA LEU A 170 -27.34 11.90 5.98
C LEU A 170 -26.97 12.84 4.83
N VAL A 171 -27.07 14.13 5.10
CA VAL A 171 -26.67 15.20 4.19
C VAL A 171 -25.19 15.45 4.39
N VAL A 172 -24.38 15.04 3.42
CA VAL A 172 -22.92 15.21 3.40
C VAL A 172 -22.54 16.56 2.78
N SER A 173 -23.34 17.02 1.81
CA SER A 173 -23.21 18.35 1.19
C SER A 173 -24.60 18.93 0.90
N GLU A 174 -24.70 20.26 0.96
CA GLU A 174 -25.89 21.00 0.52
C GLU A 174 -25.97 21.11 -1.01
N HIS A 175 -24.85 20.88 -1.70
CA HIS A 175 -24.81 20.81 -3.15
C HIS A 175 -25.24 19.42 -3.62
N ARG A 176 -26.34 19.37 -4.38
CA ARG A 176 -26.93 18.13 -4.88
C ARG A 176 -25.95 17.25 -5.65
N ASP A 177 -25.09 17.84 -6.48
CA ASP A 177 -24.13 17.09 -7.30
C ASP A 177 -23.04 16.44 -6.46
N GLU A 178 -22.58 17.11 -5.40
CA GLU A 178 -21.64 16.53 -4.44
C GLU A 178 -22.29 15.40 -3.64
N GLN A 179 -23.53 15.61 -3.17
CA GLN A 179 -24.31 14.57 -2.49
C GLN A 179 -24.50 13.34 -3.39
N GLN A 180 -24.82 13.55 -4.67
CA GLN A 180 -24.91 12.49 -5.67
C GLN A 180 -23.58 11.75 -5.83
N GLY A 181 -22.47 12.48 -5.90
CA GLY A 181 -21.13 11.89 -5.98
C GLY A 181 -20.82 10.98 -4.80
N PHE A 182 -21.12 11.42 -3.56
CA PHE A 182 -20.94 10.58 -2.36
C PHE A 182 -21.86 9.36 -2.37
N PHE A 183 -23.11 9.52 -2.79
CA PHE A 183 -24.04 8.41 -2.94
C PHE A 183 -23.51 7.34 -3.90
N GLU A 184 -23.09 7.74 -5.09
CA GLU A 184 -22.58 6.84 -6.13
C GLU A 184 -21.28 6.17 -5.70
N LEU A 185 -20.36 6.92 -5.09
CA LEU A 185 -19.08 6.41 -4.60
C LEU A 185 -19.30 5.32 -3.55
N VAL A 186 -20.13 5.58 -2.53
CA VAL A 186 -20.39 4.61 -1.46
C VAL A 186 -21.18 3.41 -1.99
N LYS A 187 -22.14 3.64 -2.91
CA LYS A 187 -22.91 2.57 -3.54
C LYS A 187 -22.03 1.66 -4.38
N GLY A 188 -21.17 2.24 -5.22
CA GLY A 188 -20.22 1.51 -6.05
C GLY A 188 -19.22 0.72 -5.22
N LEU A 189 -18.68 1.32 -4.15
CA LEU A 189 -17.79 0.64 -3.21
C LEU A 189 -18.46 -0.57 -2.56
N MET A 190 -19.68 -0.42 -2.04
CA MET A 190 -20.42 -1.55 -1.44
C MET A 190 -20.68 -2.66 -2.46
N ALA A 191 -21.08 -2.31 -3.68
CA ALA A 191 -21.32 -3.28 -4.75
C ALA A 191 -20.05 -4.02 -5.18
N ALA A 192 -18.92 -3.32 -5.30
CA ALA A 192 -17.67 -3.86 -5.81
C ALA A 192 -16.90 -4.71 -4.78
N PHE A 193 -16.93 -4.33 -3.50
CA PHE A 193 -16.08 -4.98 -2.49
C PHE A 193 -16.87 -5.84 -1.52
N ARG A 194 -18.08 -5.44 -1.14
CA ARG A 194 -18.83 -6.19 -0.12
C ARG A 194 -19.51 -7.42 -0.73
N ASN A 195 -20.22 -7.27 -1.84
CA ASN A 195 -20.88 -8.41 -2.48
C ASN A 195 -19.86 -9.50 -2.88
N PRO A 196 -18.74 -9.21 -3.57
CA PRO A 196 -17.77 -10.25 -3.94
C PRO A 196 -16.98 -10.82 -2.76
N ALA A 197 -16.60 -10.02 -1.76
CA ALA A 197 -15.86 -10.53 -0.60
C ALA A 197 -16.72 -11.42 0.33
N HIS A 198 -18.05 -11.41 0.17
CA HIS A 198 -18.94 -12.36 0.83
C HIS A 198 -19.19 -13.65 0.00
N HIS A 199 -18.86 -13.65 -1.30
CA HIS A 199 -19.16 -14.76 -2.22
C HIS A 199 -17.93 -15.48 -2.77
N SER A 200 -16.74 -14.88 -2.72
CA SER A 200 -15.50 -15.49 -3.23
C SER A 200 -14.29 -15.08 -2.40
N LEU A 201 -13.45 -16.05 -2.02
CA LEU A 201 -12.13 -15.79 -1.45
C LEU A 201 -11.17 -15.42 -2.58
N ASN A 202 -10.59 -14.21 -2.54
CA ASN A 202 -9.60 -13.77 -3.52
C ASN A 202 -8.24 -13.54 -2.84
N ASP A 203 -7.42 -14.58 -2.79
CA ASP A 203 -6.09 -14.55 -2.18
C ASP A 203 -5.04 -13.74 -2.97
N GLN A 204 -5.42 -13.06 -4.06
CA GLN A 204 -4.50 -12.23 -4.84
C GLN A 204 -4.28 -10.82 -4.24
N SER A 205 -5.06 -10.42 -3.25
CA SER A 205 -4.95 -9.10 -2.65
C SER A 205 -3.65 -8.94 -1.87
N THR A 206 -2.91 -7.88 -2.12
CA THR A 206 -1.67 -7.55 -1.40
C THR A 206 -1.95 -6.76 -0.11
N ARG A 207 -0.97 -6.72 0.80
CA ARG A 207 -1.06 -5.92 2.03
C ARG A 207 -1.20 -4.43 1.70
N GLU A 208 -0.43 -3.97 0.72
CA GLU A 208 -0.37 -2.58 0.28
C GLU A 208 -1.72 -2.12 -0.28
N GLU A 209 -2.39 -2.95 -1.07
CA GLU A 209 -3.75 -2.69 -1.55
C GLU A 209 -4.77 -2.63 -0.41
N ALA A 210 -4.70 -3.59 0.51
CA ALA A 210 -5.56 -3.60 1.69
C ALA A 210 -5.36 -2.37 2.57
N LEU A 211 -4.11 -1.91 2.76
CA LEU A 211 -3.80 -0.71 3.53
C LEU A 211 -4.33 0.55 2.85
N ARG A 212 -4.16 0.69 1.53
CA ARG A 212 -4.74 1.82 0.76
C ARG A 212 -6.26 1.82 0.83
N PHE A 213 -6.88 0.65 0.74
CA PHE A 213 -8.33 0.51 0.86
C PHE A 213 -8.80 0.96 2.26
N CYS A 214 -8.13 0.53 3.33
CA CYS A 214 -8.45 1.03 4.68
C CYS A 214 -8.30 2.55 4.78
N GLY A 215 -7.23 3.15 4.26
CA GLY A 215 -7.07 4.61 4.26
C GLY A 215 -8.18 5.33 3.51
N PHE A 216 -8.66 4.76 2.40
CA PHE A 216 -9.81 5.30 1.68
C PHE A 216 -11.11 5.22 2.49
N ILE A 217 -11.38 4.07 3.11
CA ILE A 217 -12.54 3.89 4.00
C ILE A 217 -12.46 4.86 5.19
N ASP A 218 -11.28 5.03 5.80
CA ASP A 218 -11.05 5.98 6.90
C ASP A 218 -11.42 7.42 6.49
N SER A 219 -10.99 7.83 5.30
CA SER A 219 -11.32 9.14 4.72
C SER A 219 -12.83 9.31 4.56
N LEU A 220 -13.53 8.28 4.05
CA LEU A 220 -15.00 8.31 3.93
C LEU A 220 -15.70 8.35 5.29
N LEU A 221 -15.22 7.60 6.28
CA LEU A 221 -15.76 7.60 7.63
C LEU A 221 -15.63 8.99 8.28
N SER A 222 -14.50 9.66 8.08
CA SER A 222 -14.26 11.03 8.53
C SER A 222 -15.23 12.03 7.91
N ILE A 223 -15.47 11.93 6.61
CA ILE A 223 -16.45 12.77 5.89
C ILE A 223 -17.87 12.50 6.40
N LEU A 224 -18.28 11.23 6.45
CA LEU A 224 -19.61 10.83 6.91
C LEU A 224 -19.86 11.20 8.38
N GLY A 225 -18.83 11.19 9.22
CA GLY A 225 -18.92 11.63 10.61
C GLY A 225 -19.27 13.12 10.79
N ARG A 226 -19.13 13.92 9.72
CA ARG A 226 -19.51 15.35 9.69
C ARG A 226 -20.86 15.59 9.02
N ALA A 227 -21.50 14.55 8.48
CA ALA A 227 -22.78 14.67 7.80
C ALA A 227 -23.89 15.09 8.77
N ARG A 228 -24.80 15.94 8.29
CA ARG A 228 -25.97 16.36 9.07
C ARG A 228 -27.06 15.30 8.96
N LEU A 229 -27.57 14.86 10.10
CA LEU A 229 -28.75 14.00 10.15
C LEU A 229 -29.99 14.80 9.79
N ASN A 230 -30.73 14.32 8.80
CA ASN A 230 -31.97 14.88 8.28
C ASN A 230 -33.09 13.83 8.46
N LEU A 231 -33.69 13.80 9.64
CA LEU A 231 -34.86 12.96 9.88
C LEU A 231 -36.09 13.65 9.27
N PRO A 232 -36.93 12.94 8.49
CA PRO A 232 -38.22 13.49 8.10
C PRO A 232 -39.05 13.84 9.35
N PRO A 233 -39.89 14.88 9.29
CA PRO A 233 -40.80 15.20 10.38
C PRO A 233 -41.67 13.98 10.71
N SER A 234 -41.81 13.69 12.01
CA SER A 234 -42.55 12.54 12.55
C SER A 234 -44.05 12.66 12.34
#